data_AF-A0A222F4L3-F1
#
_entry.id   AF-A0A222F4L3-F1
#
_cell.length_a   1.000
_cell.length_b   1.000
_cell.length_c   1.000
_cell.angle_alpha   90.00
_cell.angle_beta   90.00
_cell.angle_gamma   90.00
#
_symmetry.space_group_name_H-M   'P 1'
#
loop_
_entity.id
_entity.type
_entity.pdbx_description
1 polymer ?
#
loop_
_entity_poly.entity_id
_entity_poly.type
_entity_poly.pdbx_seq_one_letter_code
_entity_poly.pdbx_strand_id
1 'polypeptide(L)'
;MVFSLLEAGMCRAGLARLAGALAATAFICTLPYASPAEGQSFDPSALTGLYGDTSIDPALLKSVGRAEVTRAYIPDAIDLSPLMPPPLLQIHGSCVSYAVGYAMRGYYAALENNVSPGTRAYTPSPAYLHSQIRDKDESCEAAGSHAYYAMSYFKGRGAPDLNAIPDIAMCSERVERPTSPPDRFKIRDFEFIYVLERDERPVSNRDLDAIKQQLAAGHPVAAGYRMVDVVPSSRTPDGSVLQYLKAGEIYQGSLGPNAGLGGGHQMVLVGYDERRQAFLVQNSWGPYWAGDGYGWISYDATKADLRNASVMRTFVKPPKPVPGLDRFDHGNQVAFQGDDCSNLYVTEDAPGGMPLLGGFVSSQETLKKLRAEFPPEQIQKIAVRPWPVCEVLKTLDRPLAEPSRPSIRLLGGRSDLAYGDSLAFEVTAPDFASFLYIVYLQADGTVVNLLPRRGPVREQVRFGETFLYGDGRQGRQKYTVSPPAGSEAIVVIAAHSPIDQLEALEASGGGQFSMPVSAEGQSGLADDRFFLTALRAGLAERPDETRLPREITAAVLHLTIRGE
;
A
#
# COMPACT_ATOMS: atom_id res chain seq x y z
N MET A 1 -57.12 -14.74 27.05
CA MET A 1 -57.66 -14.69 25.68
C MET A 1 -56.69 -15.50 24.81
N VAL A 2 -56.97 -16.77 24.50
CA VAL A 2 -57.71 -17.22 23.29
C VAL A 2 -56.81 -17.00 22.04
N PHE A 3 -56.34 -17.95 21.22
CA PHE A 3 -56.64 -19.37 20.93
C PHE A 3 -55.38 -20.09 20.40
N SER A 4 -55.40 -21.43 20.49
CA SER A 4 -54.61 -22.41 19.74
C SER A 4 -55.33 -22.82 18.44
N LEU A 5 -54.64 -23.33 17.41
CA LEU A 5 -55.07 -24.36 16.42
C LEU A 5 -53.94 -24.53 15.36
N LEU A 6 -53.25 -25.67 15.19
CA LEU A 6 -53.62 -27.00 14.62
C LEU A 6 -53.98 -26.98 13.14
N GLU A 7 -53.21 -27.73 12.33
CA GLU A 7 -53.63 -28.70 11.28
C GLU A 7 -52.34 -29.34 10.69
N ALA A 8 -52.02 -30.64 10.84
CA ALA A 8 -52.69 -31.90 10.48
C ALA A 8 -52.48 -32.31 9.02
N GLY A 9 -51.93 -33.52 8.83
CA GLY A 9 -51.72 -34.15 7.53
C GLY A 9 -51.16 -35.57 7.65
N MET A 10 -52.00 -36.50 8.15
CA MET A 10 -51.75 -37.94 8.19
C MET A 10 -51.76 -38.55 6.79
N CYS A 11 -50.89 -39.53 6.50
CA CYS A 11 -51.27 -40.64 5.63
C CYS A 11 -50.65 -41.97 6.07
N ARG A 12 -51.44 -43.03 5.91
CA ARG A 12 -51.40 -44.35 6.55
C ARG A 12 -50.49 -45.38 5.85
N ALA A 13 -49.94 -46.26 6.70
CA ALA A 13 -49.89 -47.74 6.64
C ALA A 13 -49.21 -48.48 5.47
N GLY A 14 -48.38 -49.47 5.83
CA GLY A 14 -48.13 -50.66 5.00
C GLY A 14 -46.82 -51.42 5.25
N LEU A 15 -46.87 -52.40 6.14
CA LEU A 15 -46.09 -53.66 6.21
C LEU A 15 -44.77 -53.81 5.41
N ALA A 16 -43.67 -54.15 6.11
CA ALA A 16 -43.12 -55.53 6.14
C ALA A 16 -41.69 -55.54 6.72
N ARG A 17 -41.40 -56.59 7.51
CA ARG A 17 -40.14 -56.86 8.20
C ARG A 17 -38.99 -57.15 7.22
N LEU A 18 -37.78 -56.67 7.52
CA LEU A 18 -36.56 -57.49 7.44
C LEU A 18 -35.41 -56.84 8.22
N ALA A 19 -34.70 -57.71 8.94
CA ALA A 19 -33.70 -57.40 9.93
C ALA A 19 -32.43 -56.80 9.33
N GLY A 20 -31.84 -55.83 10.03
CA GLY A 20 -30.50 -55.31 9.78
C GLY A 20 -30.05 -54.48 10.96
N ALA A 21 -29.08 -55.00 11.72
CA ALA A 21 -28.46 -54.32 12.84
C ALA A 21 -27.77 -53.03 12.37
N LEU A 22 -28.12 -51.90 12.98
CA LEU A 22 -27.40 -50.64 12.81
C LEU A 22 -27.07 -50.09 14.20
N ALA A 23 -25.77 -50.14 14.50
CA ALA A 23 -25.16 -49.54 15.67
C ALA A 23 -25.44 -48.04 15.68
N ALA A 24 -25.81 -47.52 16.85
CA ALA A 24 -25.97 -46.09 17.10
C ALA A 24 -24.60 -45.41 17.06
N THR A 25 -24.24 -44.83 15.92
CA THR A 25 -23.15 -43.85 15.84
C THR A 25 -23.69 -42.47 16.16
N ALA A 26 -23.28 -41.94 17.30
CA ALA A 26 -23.50 -40.55 17.67
C ALA A 26 -22.85 -39.64 16.63
N PHE A 27 -23.66 -38.94 15.85
CA PHE A 27 -23.22 -37.87 14.97
C PHE A 27 -22.85 -36.66 15.84
N ILE A 28 -21.57 -36.56 16.21
CA ILE A 28 -21.01 -35.31 16.72
C ILE A 28 -20.98 -34.36 15.51
N CYS A 29 -21.87 -33.38 15.52
CA CYS A 29 -21.90 -32.31 14.53
C CYS A 29 -20.67 -31.42 14.73
N THR A 30 -19.52 -31.81 14.18
CA THR A 30 -18.39 -30.90 14.01
C THR A 30 -18.76 -29.93 12.89
N LEU A 31 -19.21 -28.73 13.27
CA LEU A 31 -19.21 -27.60 12.36
C LEU A 31 -17.77 -27.45 11.83
N PRO A 32 -17.52 -27.51 10.52
CA PRO A 32 -16.23 -27.08 10.02
C PRO A 32 -16.17 -25.59 10.31
N TYR A 33 -15.38 -25.20 11.32
CA TYR A 33 -14.82 -23.87 11.36
C TYR A 33 -14.12 -23.70 10.02
N ALA A 34 -14.72 -22.91 9.13
CA ALA A 34 -14.00 -22.39 7.99
C ALA A 34 -12.82 -21.61 8.57
N SER A 35 -11.61 -22.15 8.39
CA SER A 35 -10.39 -21.40 8.62
C SER A 35 -10.53 -20.05 7.90
N PRO A 36 -10.17 -18.92 8.53
CA PRO A 36 -9.99 -17.68 7.76
C PRO A 36 -9.04 -18.01 6.61
N ALA A 37 -9.43 -17.59 5.40
CA ALA A 37 -8.66 -17.82 4.18
C ALA A 37 -7.19 -17.50 4.45
N GLU A 38 -6.32 -18.50 4.26
CA GLU A 38 -4.88 -18.37 4.35
C GLU A 38 -4.46 -17.12 3.57
N GLY A 39 -3.68 -16.24 4.21
CA GLY A 39 -3.06 -15.11 3.53
C GLY A 39 -2.15 -15.67 2.45
N GLN A 40 -2.63 -15.64 1.20
CA GLN A 40 -1.85 -16.11 0.07
C GLN A 40 -0.57 -15.26 0.00
N SER A 41 0.60 -15.91 0.12
CA SER A 41 1.88 -15.24 -0.07
C SER A 41 1.92 -14.60 -1.46
N PHE A 42 2.38 -13.35 -1.55
CA PHE A 42 2.54 -12.67 -2.84
C PHE A 42 3.78 -13.23 -3.54
N ASP A 43 3.55 -13.98 -4.62
CA ASP A 43 4.59 -14.51 -5.51
C ASP A 43 4.58 -13.72 -6.83
N PRO A 44 5.55 -12.83 -7.07
CA PRO A 44 5.64 -12.08 -8.33
C PRO A 44 5.74 -12.98 -9.57
N SER A 45 6.24 -14.21 -9.43
CA SER A 45 6.33 -15.15 -10.54
C SER A 45 4.95 -15.67 -10.98
N ALA A 46 3.96 -15.67 -10.08
CA ALA A 46 2.56 -15.96 -10.41
C ALA A 46 1.90 -14.87 -11.26
N LEU A 47 2.56 -13.71 -11.43
CA LEU A 47 2.11 -12.63 -12.32
C LEU A 47 2.59 -12.80 -13.77
N THR A 48 3.50 -13.76 -14.01
CA THR A 48 3.96 -14.07 -15.37
C THR A 48 2.80 -14.60 -16.22
N GLY A 49 2.69 -14.09 -17.45
CA GLY A 49 1.61 -14.50 -18.37
C GLY A 49 0.24 -13.86 -18.12
N LEU A 50 0.11 -12.95 -17.14
CA LEU A 50 -1.10 -12.12 -16.96
C LEU A 50 -1.18 -10.94 -17.95
N TYR A 51 -0.65 -11.15 -19.15
CA TYR A 51 -0.69 -10.22 -20.26
C TYR A 51 -1.93 -10.49 -21.10
N GLY A 52 -2.41 -9.46 -21.77
CA GLY A 52 -3.61 -9.58 -22.58
C GLY A 52 -4.00 -8.31 -23.31
N ASP A 53 -3.19 -7.25 -23.32
CA ASP A 53 -3.42 -6.12 -24.23
C ASP A 53 -2.81 -6.46 -25.59
N THR A 54 -3.62 -6.43 -26.65
CA THR A 54 -3.24 -6.82 -28.01
C THR A 54 -3.30 -5.64 -28.97
N SER A 55 -2.63 -5.73 -30.11
CA SER A 55 -2.75 -4.70 -31.15
C SER A 55 -4.15 -4.63 -31.75
N ILE A 56 -4.49 -3.46 -32.28
CA ILE A 56 -5.81 -3.18 -32.86
C ILE A 56 -5.71 -2.86 -34.35
N ASP A 57 -6.74 -3.22 -35.13
CA ASP A 57 -6.85 -2.79 -36.52
C ASP A 57 -7.00 -1.25 -36.58
N PRO A 58 -6.07 -0.51 -37.23
CA PRO A 58 -6.15 0.94 -37.37
C PRO A 58 -7.45 1.44 -38.00
N ALA A 59 -8.13 0.62 -38.81
CA ALA A 59 -9.39 0.99 -39.45
C ALA A 59 -10.51 1.26 -38.42
N LEU A 60 -10.51 0.57 -37.29
CA LEU A 60 -11.48 0.74 -36.21
C LEU A 60 -11.33 2.10 -35.51
N LEU A 61 -10.13 2.67 -35.54
CA LEU A 61 -9.79 3.92 -34.84
C LEU A 61 -10.20 5.19 -35.61
N LYS A 62 -10.55 5.06 -36.90
CA LYS A 62 -10.90 6.20 -37.77
C LYS A 62 -12.09 7.02 -37.27
N SER A 63 -13.02 6.38 -36.56
CA SER A 63 -14.23 7.01 -36.04
C SER A 63 -14.14 7.43 -34.56
N VAL A 64 -13.01 7.15 -33.89
CA VAL A 64 -12.84 7.42 -32.46
C VAL A 64 -12.18 8.78 -32.27
N GLY A 65 -12.77 9.60 -31.39
CA GLY A 65 -12.27 10.93 -31.06
C GLY A 65 -10.84 10.93 -30.48
N ARG A 66 -10.19 12.09 -30.57
CA ARG A 66 -8.89 12.35 -29.97
C ARG A 66 -9.03 13.38 -28.84
N ALA A 67 -8.56 13.02 -27.66
CA ALA A 67 -8.46 13.97 -26.55
C ALA A 67 -7.26 14.92 -26.81
N GLU A 68 -7.56 16.18 -27.11
CA GLU A 68 -6.55 17.21 -27.40
C GLU A 68 -6.03 17.91 -26.13
N VAL A 69 -4.77 18.35 -26.19
CA VAL A 69 -4.17 19.22 -25.17
C VAL A 69 -4.75 20.62 -25.27
N THR A 70 -5.13 21.18 -24.13
CA THR A 70 -5.61 22.56 -24.00
C THR A 70 -4.53 23.44 -23.35
N ARG A 71 -4.78 24.76 -23.25
CA ARG A 71 -3.93 25.68 -22.46
C ARG A 71 -4.25 25.66 -20.97
N ALA A 72 -4.91 24.62 -20.47
CA ALA A 72 -5.21 24.48 -19.05
C ALA A 72 -3.92 24.32 -18.24
N TYR A 73 -3.89 24.93 -17.06
CA TYR A 73 -2.84 24.73 -16.09
C TYR A 73 -2.77 23.25 -15.66
N ILE A 74 -1.56 22.72 -15.58
CA ILE A 74 -1.26 21.36 -15.11
C ILE A 74 -0.63 21.52 -13.72
N PRO A 75 -1.31 21.07 -12.64
CA PRO A 75 -0.73 21.06 -11.29
C PRO A 75 0.54 20.22 -11.18
N ASP A 76 1.34 20.43 -10.14
CA ASP A 76 2.60 19.68 -9.96
C ASP A 76 2.38 18.21 -9.55
N ALA A 77 1.22 17.89 -8.97
CA ALA A 77 0.84 16.52 -8.62
C ALA A 77 -0.68 16.37 -8.58
N ILE A 78 -1.16 15.18 -8.96
CA ILE A 78 -2.57 14.77 -8.88
C ILE A 78 -2.63 13.33 -8.40
N ASP A 79 -3.59 13.02 -7.53
CA ASP A 79 -3.88 11.68 -7.04
C ASP A 79 -5.39 11.40 -7.07
N LEU A 80 -5.80 10.40 -7.86
CA LEU A 80 -7.17 9.88 -7.90
C LEU A 80 -7.31 8.56 -7.16
N SER A 81 -6.23 7.96 -6.63
CA SER A 81 -6.26 6.63 -6.01
C SER A 81 -7.32 6.48 -4.90
N PRO A 82 -7.59 7.50 -4.04
CA PRO A 82 -8.62 7.39 -3.01
C PRO A 82 -10.05 7.23 -3.56
N LEU A 83 -10.26 7.60 -4.83
CA LEU A 83 -11.55 7.52 -5.50
C LEU A 83 -11.70 6.26 -6.35
N MET A 84 -10.64 5.47 -6.49
CA MET A 84 -10.65 4.26 -7.31
C MET A 84 -11.17 3.04 -6.51
N PRO A 85 -11.80 2.06 -7.18
CA PRO A 85 -12.05 0.76 -6.57
C PRO A 85 -10.75 0.14 -6.04
N PRO A 86 -10.76 -0.63 -4.93
CA PRO A 86 -9.55 -1.27 -4.39
C PRO A 86 -8.83 -2.15 -5.43
N PRO A 87 -7.50 -2.19 -5.50
CA PRO A 87 -6.79 -3.08 -6.42
C PRO A 87 -7.13 -4.55 -6.19
N LEU A 88 -7.39 -5.28 -7.27
CA LEU A 88 -7.70 -6.72 -7.26
C LEU A 88 -6.66 -7.51 -8.04
N LEU A 89 -6.56 -8.80 -7.75
CA LEU A 89 -5.76 -9.73 -8.54
C LEU A 89 -6.61 -10.23 -9.70
N GLN A 90 -6.19 -9.92 -10.93
CA GLN A 90 -6.80 -10.48 -12.12
C GLN A 90 -6.56 -11.98 -12.17
N ILE A 91 -7.48 -12.67 -12.84
CA ILE A 91 -7.33 -14.06 -13.24
C ILE A 91 -7.18 -14.10 -14.76
N HIS A 92 -6.35 -15.00 -15.31
CA HIS A 92 -6.16 -15.16 -16.77
C HIS A 92 -5.62 -13.90 -17.48
N GLY A 93 -5.61 -13.91 -18.83
CA GLY A 93 -5.24 -12.79 -19.70
C GLY A 93 -6.24 -11.60 -19.70
N SER A 94 -6.87 -11.30 -18.56
CA SER A 94 -8.02 -10.39 -18.46
C SER A 94 -7.70 -8.95 -18.06
N CYS A 95 -6.43 -8.51 -18.14
CA CYS A 95 -5.98 -7.18 -17.71
C CYS A 95 -6.87 -6.03 -18.24
N VAL A 96 -7.27 -6.09 -19.51
CA VAL A 96 -8.15 -5.08 -20.14
C VAL A 96 -9.51 -5.01 -19.44
N SER A 97 -10.07 -6.15 -19.05
CA SER A 97 -11.37 -6.24 -18.38
C SER A 97 -11.30 -5.67 -16.96
N TYR A 98 -10.19 -5.86 -16.25
CA TYR A 98 -9.97 -5.27 -14.94
C TYR A 98 -9.68 -3.77 -15.02
N ALA A 99 -8.80 -3.33 -15.92
CA ALA A 99 -8.45 -1.92 -16.05
C ALA A 99 -9.64 -1.06 -16.52
N VAL A 100 -10.29 -1.44 -17.63
CA VAL A 100 -11.39 -0.64 -18.21
C VAL A 100 -12.72 -0.90 -17.51
N GLY A 101 -13.03 -2.17 -17.22
CA GLY A 101 -14.26 -2.57 -16.56
C GLY A 101 -14.22 -2.29 -15.07
N TYR A 102 -13.46 -3.09 -14.33
CA TYR A 102 -13.46 -3.00 -12.87
C TYR A 102 -13.01 -1.63 -12.34
N ALA A 103 -11.81 -1.17 -12.70
CA ALA A 103 -11.21 0.03 -12.12
C ALA A 103 -11.81 1.31 -12.71
N MET A 104 -11.65 1.54 -14.03
CA MET A 104 -12.10 2.79 -14.65
C MET A 104 -13.62 2.94 -14.67
N ARG A 105 -14.39 1.95 -15.14
CA ARG A 105 -15.85 2.08 -15.17
C ARG A 105 -16.44 2.02 -13.76
N GLY A 106 -15.84 1.25 -12.85
CA GLY A 106 -16.19 1.22 -11.43
C GLY A 106 -16.01 2.57 -10.74
N TYR A 107 -14.93 3.30 -11.03
CA TYR A 107 -14.73 4.69 -10.58
C TYR A 107 -15.94 5.57 -10.94
N TYR A 108 -16.33 5.61 -12.22
CA TYR A 108 -17.50 6.40 -12.63
C TYR A 108 -18.81 5.89 -12.04
N ALA A 109 -18.96 4.57 -11.88
CA ALA A 109 -20.18 4.00 -11.34
C ALA A 109 -20.35 4.36 -9.86
N ALA A 110 -19.26 4.41 -9.09
CA ALA A 110 -19.25 4.88 -7.72
C ALA A 110 -19.70 6.35 -7.63
N LEU A 111 -19.17 7.21 -8.51
CA LEU A 111 -19.57 8.61 -8.60
C LEU A 111 -21.05 8.79 -9.00
N GLU A 112 -21.51 8.05 -10.00
CA GLU A 112 -22.89 8.09 -10.50
C GLU A 112 -23.92 7.71 -9.43
N ASN A 113 -23.53 6.84 -8.49
CA ASN A 113 -24.44 6.32 -7.47
C ASN A 113 -24.15 6.86 -6.06
N ASN A 114 -23.13 7.72 -5.91
CA ASN A 114 -22.66 8.26 -4.63
C ASN A 114 -22.40 7.16 -3.58
N VAL A 115 -21.65 6.13 -3.97
CA VAL A 115 -21.26 5.00 -3.11
C VAL A 115 -19.75 4.90 -2.99
N SER A 116 -19.26 4.18 -1.99
CA SER A 116 -17.84 3.88 -1.86
C SER A 116 -17.32 3.14 -3.11
N PRO A 117 -16.16 3.54 -3.67
CA PRO A 117 -15.54 2.83 -4.79
C PRO A 117 -15.34 1.33 -4.48
N GLY A 118 -15.57 0.48 -5.47
CA GLY A 118 -15.47 -0.98 -5.30
C GLY A 118 -16.71 -1.65 -4.68
N THR A 119 -17.75 -0.91 -4.30
CA THR A 119 -19.02 -1.49 -3.84
C THR A 119 -19.57 -2.46 -4.89
N ARG A 120 -19.58 -3.76 -4.57
CA ARG A 120 -19.83 -4.84 -5.55
C ARG A 120 -21.08 -4.67 -6.40
N ALA A 121 -22.19 -4.19 -5.81
CA ALA A 121 -23.46 -3.98 -6.52
C ALA A 121 -23.43 -2.85 -7.56
N TYR A 122 -22.40 -2.01 -7.53
CA TYR A 122 -22.20 -0.85 -8.41
C TYR A 122 -20.90 -0.93 -9.21
N THR A 123 -20.17 -2.05 -9.16
CA THR A 123 -18.94 -2.25 -9.93
C THR A 123 -19.21 -3.28 -11.02
N PRO A 124 -18.92 -2.99 -12.31
CA PRO A 124 -19.16 -3.93 -13.40
C PRO A 124 -18.26 -5.17 -13.27
N SER A 125 -18.79 -6.31 -13.71
CA SER A 125 -18.09 -7.60 -13.66
C SER A 125 -16.98 -7.68 -14.73
N PRO A 126 -15.69 -7.82 -14.34
CA PRO A 126 -14.61 -8.05 -15.29
C PRO A 126 -14.73 -9.43 -15.95
N ALA A 127 -15.20 -10.44 -15.23
CA ALA A 127 -15.44 -11.79 -15.77
C ALA A 127 -16.45 -11.78 -16.93
N TYR A 128 -17.53 -11.03 -16.78
CA TYR A 128 -18.49 -10.86 -17.85
C TYR A 128 -17.91 -10.09 -19.02
N LEU A 129 -17.27 -8.95 -18.77
CA LEU A 129 -16.68 -8.16 -19.84
C LEU A 129 -15.66 -8.98 -20.65
N HIS A 130 -14.81 -9.77 -19.98
CA HIS A 130 -13.83 -10.65 -20.61
C HIS A 130 -14.47 -11.60 -21.62
N SER A 131 -15.59 -12.24 -21.26
CA SER A 131 -16.29 -13.15 -22.18
C SER A 131 -16.84 -12.46 -23.43
N GLN A 132 -17.02 -11.14 -23.39
CA GLN A 132 -17.56 -10.37 -24.50
C GLN A 132 -16.49 -9.80 -25.42
N ILE A 133 -15.29 -9.50 -24.91
CA ILE A 133 -14.29 -8.71 -25.64
C ILE A 133 -13.00 -9.48 -25.97
N ARG A 134 -12.76 -10.61 -25.32
CA ARG A 134 -11.56 -11.41 -25.55
C ARG A 134 -11.50 -11.93 -26.98
N ASP A 135 -10.30 -12.26 -27.45
CA ASP A 135 -10.14 -13.04 -28.67
C ASP A 135 -10.84 -14.40 -28.54
N LYS A 136 -11.66 -14.74 -29.53
CA LYS A 136 -12.43 -15.99 -29.56
C LYS A 136 -11.66 -17.13 -30.23
N ASP A 137 -10.56 -16.81 -30.92
CA ASP A 137 -9.68 -17.79 -31.55
C ASP A 137 -8.67 -18.40 -30.55
N GLU A 138 -8.54 -17.80 -29.36
CA GLU A 138 -7.73 -18.29 -28.25
C GLU A 138 -8.58 -18.90 -27.11
N SER A 139 -7.96 -19.73 -26.26
CA SER A 139 -8.64 -20.24 -25.06
C SER A 139 -8.97 -19.10 -24.11
N CYS A 140 -10.09 -19.20 -23.37
CA CYS A 140 -10.56 -18.09 -22.54
C CYS A 140 -9.52 -17.62 -21.50
N GLU A 141 -8.71 -18.55 -21.00
CA GLU A 141 -7.68 -18.33 -20.00
C GLU A 141 -6.45 -17.60 -20.54
N ALA A 142 -6.14 -17.77 -21.83
CA ALA A 142 -4.98 -17.14 -22.48
C ALA A 142 -5.38 -15.87 -23.25
N ALA A 143 -6.61 -15.82 -23.74
CA ALA A 143 -7.09 -14.78 -24.63
C ALA A 143 -6.99 -13.38 -24.00
N GLY A 144 -6.34 -12.47 -24.72
CA GLY A 144 -6.33 -11.04 -24.45
C GLY A 144 -7.47 -10.28 -25.14
N SER A 145 -7.45 -8.96 -25.03
CA SER A 145 -8.30 -8.01 -25.73
C SER A 145 -7.56 -6.68 -25.93
N HIS A 146 -8.28 -5.60 -26.23
CA HIS A 146 -7.72 -4.26 -26.35
C HIS A 146 -8.68 -3.22 -25.78
N ALA A 147 -8.16 -2.10 -25.26
CA ALA A 147 -8.96 -1.03 -24.65
C ALA A 147 -10.12 -0.56 -25.56
N TYR A 148 -9.90 -0.53 -26.87
CA TYR A 148 -10.94 -0.20 -27.86
C TYR A 148 -12.18 -1.10 -27.73
N TYR A 149 -12.01 -2.42 -27.63
CA TYR A 149 -13.15 -3.35 -27.56
C TYR A 149 -13.92 -3.17 -26.25
N ALA A 150 -13.23 -2.97 -25.13
CA ALA A 150 -13.87 -2.71 -23.84
C ALA A 150 -14.67 -1.39 -23.86
N MET A 151 -14.07 -0.31 -24.35
CA MET A 151 -14.72 1.01 -24.42
C MET A 151 -15.90 1.00 -25.41
N SER A 152 -15.71 0.40 -26.58
CA SER A 152 -16.76 0.25 -27.59
C SER A 152 -17.91 -0.63 -27.08
N TYR A 153 -17.59 -1.69 -26.33
CA TYR A 153 -18.59 -2.52 -25.66
C TYR A 153 -19.46 -1.69 -24.73
N PHE A 154 -18.85 -0.95 -23.80
CA PHE A 154 -19.62 -0.13 -22.85
C PHE A 154 -20.38 1.02 -23.54
N LYS A 155 -19.94 1.49 -24.71
CA LYS A 155 -20.67 2.51 -25.48
C LYS A 155 -21.96 1.92 -26.06
N GLY A 156 -21.93 0.67 -26.51
CA GLY A 156 -23.10 0.00 -27.11
C GLY A 156 -23.97 -0.80 -26.14
N ARG A 157 -23.39 -1.35 -25.07
CA ARG A 157 -23.98 -2.38 -24.20
C ARG A 157 -23.65 -2.14 -22.73
N GLY A 158 -24.45 -2.70 -21.85
CA GLY A 158 -24.20 -2.68 -20.42
C GLY A 158 -23.54 -3.98 -19.91
N ALA A 159 -23.23 -3.98 -18.62
CA ALA A 159 -22.64 -5.12 -17.91
C ALA A 159 -23.43 -5.43 -16.62
N PRO A 160 -23.37 -6.67 -16.10
CA PRO A 160 -23.82 -6.98 -14.76
C PRO A 160 -22.78 -6.51 -13.75
N ASP A 161 -23.18 -6.41 -12.49
CA ASP A 161 -22.27 -6.07 -11.39
C ASP A 161 -21.57 -7.31 -10.80
N LEU A 162 -20.60 -7.09 -9.91
CA LEU A 162 -19.83 -8.14 -9.25
C LEU A 162 -20.64 -9.07 -8.35
N ASN A 163 -21.84 -8.69 -7.91
CA ASN A 163 -22.72 -9.60 -7.16
C ASN A 163 -23.42 -10.57 -8.11
N ALA A 164 -23.84 -10.08 -9.27
CA ALA A 164 -24.52 -10.90 -10.28
C ALA A 164 -23.55 -11.88 -10.97
N ILE A 165 -22.33 -11.43 -11.30
CA ILE A 165 -21.28 -12.25 -11.89
C ILE A 165 -19.93 -11.95 -11.20
N PRO A 166 -19.52 -12.79 -10.22
CA PRO A 166 -18.23 -12.64 -9.55
C PRO A 166 -17.06 -13.11 -10.44
N ASP A 167 -15.86 -12.66 -10.13
CA ASP A 167 -14.63 -12.97 -10.87
C ASP A 167 -14.41 -14.48 -11.07
N ILE A 168 -14.66 -15.29 -10.04
CA ILE A 168 -14.53 -16.77 -10.10
C ILE A 168 -15.41 -17.43 -11.18
N ALA A 169 -16.41 -16.74 -11.71
CA ALA A 169 -17.25 -17.25 -12.80
C ALA A 169 -16.63 -17.03 -14.19
N MET A 170 -15.47 -16.38 -14.30
CA MET A 170 -14.80 -16.18 -15.59
C MET A 170 -14.54 -17.50 -16.29
N CYS A 171 -14.69 -17.51 -17.62
CA CYS A 171 -14.57 -18.70 -18.46
C CYS A 171 -15.60 -19.82 -18.18
N SER A 172 -16.56 -19.62 -17.29
CA SER A 172 -17.67 -20.56 -17.08
C SER A 172 -18.74 -20.44 -18.18
N GLU A 173 -19.44 -21.54 -18.45
CA GLU A 173 -20.50 -21.59 -19.47
C GLU A 173 -21.60 -20.54 -19.22
N ARG A 174 -21.93 -20.28 -17.95
CA ARG A 174 -22.92 -19.27 -17.54
C ARG A 174 -22.54 -17.86 -18.03
N VAL A 175 -21.25 -17.53 -18.05
CA VAL A 175 -20.74 -16.20 -18.41
C VAL A 175 -20.48 -16.09 -19.92
N GLU A 176 -20.12 -17.20 -20.55
CA GLU A 176 -19.91 -17.28 -22.01
C GLU A 176 -21.22 -17.27 -22.81
N ARG A 177 -22.34 -17.69 -22.20
CA ARG A 177 -23.67 -17.74 -22.86
C ARG A 177 -24.74 -17.00 -22.04
N PRO A 178 -24.64 -15.67 -21.90
CA PRO A 178 -25.62 -14.92 -21.12
C PRO A 178 -26.99 -14.91 -21.79
N THR A 179 -28.04 -15.14 -21.01
CA THR A 179 -29.42 -15.25 -21.50
C THR A 179 -30.10 -13.90 -21.74
N SER A 180 -29.56 -12.80 -21.20
CA SER A 180 -30.06 -11.45 -21.43
C SER A 180 -28.95 -10.40 -21.26
N PRO A 181 -28.84 -9.42 -22.18
CA PRO A 181 -27.82 -8.38 -22.07
C PRO A 181 -28.23 -7.36 -20.99
N PRO A 182 -27.37 -7.10 -19.99
CA PRO A 182 -27.62 -6.07 -18.99
C PRO A 182 -27.49 -4.65 -19.57
N ASP A 183 -28.21 -3.70 -18.98
CA ASP A 183 -28.29 -2.31 -19.48
C ASP A 183 -27.52 -1.29 -18.61
N ARG A 184 -27.00 -1.74 -17.45
CA ARG A 184 -26.23 -0.89 -16.52
C ARG A 184 -24.81 -0.68 -17.02
N PHE A 185 -24.14 0.36 -16.51
CA PHE A 185 -22.74 0.67 -16.78
C PHE A 185 -22.40 1.12 -18.21
N LYS A 186 -23.39 1.48 -19.03
CA LYS A 186 -23.13 2.12 -20.32
C LYS A 186 -22.32 3.41 -20.16
N ILE A 187 -21.56 3.76 -21.19
CA ILE A 187 -20.83 5.02 -21.30
C ILE A 187 -21.41 5.84 -22.44
N ARG A 188 -21.23 7.16 -22.39
CA ARG A 188 -21.69 8.08 -23.44
C ARG A 188 -20.76 7.99 -24.64
N ASP A 189 -19.46 8.06 -24.38
CA ASP A 189 -18.43 8.01 -25.41
C ASP A 189 -17.06 7.66 -24.82
N PHE A 190 -16.04 7.57 -25.67
CA PHE A 190 -14.65 7.46 -25.26
C PHE A 190 -13.73 8.11 -26.31
N GLU A 191 -12.53 8.48 -25.87
CA GLU A 191 -11.53 9.14 -26.72
C GLU A 191 -10.16 8.51 -26.48
N PHE A 192 -9.34 8.41 -27.53
CA PHE A 192 -7.93 8.07 -27.38
C PHE A 192 -7.10 9.34 -27.30
N ILE A 193 -6.25 9.43 -26.28
CA ILE A 193 -5.17 10.42 -26.23
C ILE A 193 -4.08 10.03 -27.24
N TYR A 194 -3.72 8.74 -27.22
CA TYR A 194 -2.68 8.16 -28.06
C TYR A 194 -3.00 6.70 -28.34
N VAL A 195 -2.68 6.23 -29.55
CA VAL A 195 -2.68 4.80 -29.90
C VAL A 195 -1.70 4.57 -31.04
N LEU A 196 -0.72 3.72 -30.82
CA LEU A 196 0.44 3.54 -31.71
C LEU A 196 0.02 3.25 -33.14
N GLU A 197 -1.00 2.41 -33.33
CA GLU A 197 -1.51 1.98 -34.64
C GLU A 197 -2.16 3.13 -35.45
N ARG A 198 -2.57 4.23 -34.82
CA ARG A 198 -3.08 5.44 -35.50
C ARG A 198 -2.03 6.54 -35.59
N ASP A 199 -1.24 6.69 -34.54
CA ASP A 199 -0.29 7.78 -34.39
C ASP A 199 1.02 7.52 -35.16
N GLU A 200 1.40 6.24 -35.32
CA GLU A 200 2.60 5.79 -36.06
C GLU A 200 3.91 6.45 -35.60
N ARG A 201 3.95 6.91 -34.34
CA ARG A 201 5.10 7.59 -33.73
C ARG A 201 5.21 7.24 -32.25
N PRO A 202 6.38 7.38 -31.61
CA PRO A 202 6.48 7.35 -30.15
C PRO A 202 5.63 8.44 -29.50
N VAL A 203 5.28 8.21 -28.23
CA VAL A 203 4.59 9.18 -27.39
C VAL A 203 5.47 10.41 -27.18
N SER A 204 4.85 11.58 -27.29
CA SER A 204 5.50 12.89 -27.16
C SER A 204 5.18 13.55 -25.82
N ASN A 205 5.91 14.61 -25.46
CA ASN A 205 5.57 15.44 -24.29
C ASN A 205 4.12 15.97 -24.36
N ARG A 206 3.61 16.27 -25.56
CA ARG A 206 2.23 16.71 -25.75
C ARG A 206 1.23 15.61 -25.35
N ASP A 207 1.52 14.35 -25.63
CA ASP A 207 0.63 13.26 -25.21
C ASP A 207 0.69 13.06 -23.69
N LEU A 208 1.86 13.25 -23.07
CA LEU A 208 1.98 13.26 -21.60
C LEU A 208 1.17 14.39 -20.97
N ASP A 209 1.23 15.60 -21.53
CA ASP A 209 0.45 16.74 -21.07
C ASP A 209 -1.06 16.48 -21.22
N ALA A 210 -1.48 15.80 -22.30
CA ALA A 210 -2.87 15.39 -22.47
C ALA A 210 -3.32 14.44 -21.35
N ILE A 211 -2.50 13.43 -21.02
CA ILE A 211 -2.76 12.51 -19.91
C ILE A 211 -2.89 13.29 -18.59
N LYS A 212 -1.91 14.15 -18.27
CA LYS A 212 -1.90 14.97 -17.05
C LYS A 212 -3.13 15.88 -16.96
N GLN A 213 -3.55 16.48 -18.07
CA GLN A 213 -4.77 17.31 -18.11
C GLN A 213 -6.04 16.51 -17.88
N GLN A 214 -6.15 15.26 -18.37
CA GLN A 214 -7.28 14.39 -18.08
C GLN A 214 -7.33 14.02 -16.60
N LEU A 215 -6.19 13.65 -16.01
CA LEU A 215 -6.07 13.35 -14.58
C LEU A 215 -6.43 14.57 -13.71
N ALA A 216 -5.91 15.75 -14.04
CA ALA A 216 -6.23 17.01 -13.36
C ALA A 216 -7.70 17.43 -13.53
N ALA A 217 -8.39 16.93 -14.56
CA ALA A 217 -9.81 17.10 -14.75
C ALA A 217 -10.67 16.02 -14.04
N GLY A 218 -10.03 15.10 -13.32
CA GLY A 218 -10.70 14.00 -12.59
C GLY A 218 -10.95 12.76 -13.43
N HIS A 219 -10.38 12.66 -14.63
CA HIS A 219 -10.57 11.49 -15.50
C HIS A 219 -9.38 10.52 -15.38
N PRO A 220 -9.56 9.30 -14.83
CA PRO A 220 -8.53 8.26 -14.94
C PRO A 220 -8.31 7.86 -16.41
N VAL A 221 -7.12 7.37 -16.72
CA VAL A 221 -6.70 7.04 -18.10
C VAL A 221 -6.33 5.57 -18.20
N ALA A 222 -6.98 4.81 -19.08
CA ALA A 222 -6.63 3.42 -19.35
C ALA A 222 -5.40 3.44 -20.25
N ALA A 223 -4.35 2.74 -19.83
CA ALA A 223 -3.04 2.79 -20.46
C ALA A 223 -2.48 1.39 -20.70
N GLY A 224 -2.32 1.05 -21.98
CA GLY A 224 -1.73 -0.20 -22.44
C GLY A 224 -0.23 -0.03 -22.65
N TYR A 225 0.56 -0.87 -22.00
CA TYR A 225 2.02 -0.85 -22.06
C TYR A 225 2.53 -2.12 -22.73
N ARG A 226 3.57 -1.96 -23.56
CA ARG A 226 4.41 -3.07 -23.96
C ARG A 226 5.21 -3.52 -22.75
N MET A 227 5.06 -4.79 -22.40
CA MET A 227 5.79 -5.42 -21.34
C MET A 227 7.10 -5.99 -21.85
N VAL A 228 8.12 -5.87 -21.02
CA VAL A 228 9.42 -6.46 -21.28
C VAL A 228 9.63 -7.68 -20.39
N ASP A 229 9.93 -8.82 -21.01
CA ASP A 229 10.39 -10.00 -20.28
C ASP A 229 11.81 -9.73 -19.80
N VAL A 230 12.01 -9.93 -18.50
CA VAL A 230 13.33 -9.85 -17.90
C VAL A 230 13.66 -11.25 -17.42
N VAL A 231 14.77 -11.80 -17.91
CA VAL A 231 15.41 -12.98 -17.32
C VAL A 231 16.35 -12.46 -16.24
N PRO A 232 16.07 -12.67 -14.94
CA PRO A 232 17.03 -12.36 -13.89
C PRO A 232 18.31 -13.14 -14.16
N SER A 233 19.44 -12.44 -14.27
CA SER A 233 20.74 -13.07 -14.50
C SER A 233 21.73 -12.62 -13.44
N SER A 234 22.69 -13.47 -13.09
CA SER A 234 23.79 -13.13 -12.18
C SER A 234 24.65 -11.94 -12.65
N ARG A 235 24.47 -11.49 -13.90
CA ARG A 235 25.14 -10.32 -14.48
C ARG A 235 24.33 -9.03 -14.40
N THR A 236 23.03 -9.10 -14.07
CA THR A 236 22.11 -7.95 -14.00
C THR A 236 21.05 -8.14 -12.91
N PRO A 237 21.43 -8.05 -11.62
CA PRO A 237 20.51 -8.20 -10.50
C PRO A 237 19.47 -7.06 -10.37
N ASP A 238 19.70 -5.91 -11.03
CA ASP A 238 18.90 -4.68 -10.88
C ASP A 238 17.95 -4.40 -12.06
N GLY A 239 17.65 -5.40 -12.89
CA GLY A 239 16.68 -5.22 -13.98
C GLY A 239 15.27 -5.02 -13.40
N SER A 240 14.79 -3.77 -13.31
CA SER A 240 13.43 -3.52 -12.82
C SER A 240 12.42 -4.13 -13.80
N VAL A 241 11.76 -5.21 -13.39
CA VAL A 241 10.61 -5.80 -14.07
C VAL A 241 9.38 -5.24 -13.39
N LEU A 242 8.35 -4.84 -14.15
CA LEU A 242 7.13 -4.29 -13.55
C LEU A 242 6.51 -5.27 -12.53
N GLN A 243 6.60 -6.58 -12.79
CA GLN A 243 6.12 -7.64 -11.88
C GLN A 243 6.73 -7.56 -10.48
N TYR A 244 7.99 -7.14 -10.39
CA TYR A 244 8.77 -7.06 -9.16
C TYR A 244 8.90 -5.62 -8.63
N LEU A 245 8.13 -4.68 -9.18
CA LEU A 245 8.17 -3.27 -8.76
C LEU A 245 7.83 -3.17 -7.27
N LYS A 246 8.73 -2.54 -6.51
CA LYS A 246 8.55 -2.33 -5.07
C LYS A 246 7.81 -1.03 -4.80
N ALA A 247 7.27 -0.89 -3.59
CA ALA A 247 6.61 0.33 -3.17
C ALA A 247 7.57 1.52 -3.24
N GLY A 248 7.12 2.62 -3.84
CA GLY A 248 7.92 3.84 -4.03
C GLY A 248 8.97 3.77 -5.15
N GLU A 249 9.26 2.59 -5.71
CA GLU A 249 10.11 2.48 -6.90
C GLU A 249 9.40 3.03 -8.14
N ILE A 250 10.20 3.53 -9.08
CA ILE A 250 9.74 4.04 -10.36
C ILE A 250 10.18 3.07 -11.44
N TYR A 251 9.22 2.43 -12.10
CA TYR A 251 9.45 1.56 -13.23
C TYR A 251 9.99 2.35 -14.43
N GLN A 252 11.14 1.90 -14.95
CA GLN A 252 11.85 2.58 -16.05
C GLN A 252 11.59 1.97 -17.44
N GLY A 253 10.74 0.94 -17.54
CA GLY A 253 10.36 0.36 -18.83
C GLY A 253 11.50 -0.32 -19.58
N SER A 254 11.40 -0.35 -20.91
CA SER A 254 12.37 -0.93 -21.84
C SER A 254 13.68 -0.15 -21.94
N LEU A 255 13.85 0.92 -21.16
CA LEU A 255 15.09 1.69 -21.09
C LEU A 255 16.16 0.97 -20.22
N GLY A 256 15.77 -0.07 -19.49
CA GLY A 256 16.70 -0.94 -18.77
C GLY A 256 17.50 -1.89 -19.67
N PRO A 257 18.71 -2.31 -19.27
CA PRO A 257 19.49 -3.30 -20.02
C PRO A 257 18.79 -4.67 -20.02
N ASN A 258 18.67 -5.30 -21.21
CA ASN A 258 18.08 -6.63 -21.45
C ASN A 258 16.54 -6.73 -21.46
N ALA A 259 15.84 -5.78 -22.08
CA ALA A 259 14.42 -5.89 -22.41
C ALA A 259 14.15 -6.92 -23.53
N GLY A 260 13.61 -8.09 -23.19
CA GLY A 260 12.93 -8.99 -24.15
C GLY A 260 11.47 -8.57 -24.34
N LEU A 261 10.78 -8.99 -25.41
CA LEU A 261 9.33 -8.74 -25.56
C LEU A 261 8.55 -9.76 -24.72
N GLY A 262 7.74 -9.30 -23.75
CA GLY A 262 6.95 -10.17 -22.87
C GLY A 262 5.46 -10.22 -23.13
N GLY A 263 4.89 -9.16 -23.72
CA GLY A 263 3.46 -9.08 -24.05
C GLY A 263 2.92 -7.66 -23.94
N GLY A 264 1.61 -7.51 -23.88
CA GLY A 264 0.94 -6.23 -23.59
C GLY A 264 0.16 -6.31 -22.29
N HIS A 265 0.20 -5.25 -21.48
CA HIS A 265 -0.52 -5.16 -20.21
C HIS A 265 -1.30 -3.86 -20.11
N GLN A 266 -2.53 -3.93 -19.64
CA GLN A 266 -3.43 -2.79 -19.53
C GLN A 266 -3.61 -2.41 -18.05
N MET A 267 -3.34 -1.15 -17.72
CA MET A 267 -3.44 -0.59 -16.36
C MET A 267 -4.24 0.72 -16.40
N VAL A 268 -4.44 1.35 -15.24
CA VAL A 268 -5.09 2.67 -15.17
C VAL A 268 -4.14 3.68 -14.57
N LEU A 269 -3.82 4.75 -15.31
CA LEU A 269 -3.16 5.93 -14.74
C LEU A 269 -4.18 6.67 -13.89
N VAL A 270 -3.82 6.91 -12.62
CA VAL A 270 -4.69 7.51 -11.61
C VAL A 270 -4.05 8.76 -11.00
N GLY A 271 -2.84 9.12 -11.41
CA GLY A 271 -2.16 10.30 -10.89
C GLY A 271 -0.83 10.55 -11.55
N TYR A 272 -0.14 11.60 -11.11
CA TYR A 272 1.22 11.91 -11.51
C TYR A 272 1.88 12.81 -10.48
N ASP A 273 3.21 12.82 -10.49
CA ASP A 273 4.03 13.71 -9.67
C ASP A 273 5.21 14.24 -10.49
N GLU A 274 5.23 15.56 -10.73
CA GLU A 274 6.29 16.23 -11.47
C GLU A 274 7.63 16.17 -10.74
N ARG A 275 7.67 16.01 -9.41
CA ARG A 275 8.93 15.85 -8.68
C ARG A 275 9.56 14.48 -8.96
N ARG A 276 8.72 13.46 -9.11
CA ARG A 276 9.15 12.08 -9.45
C ARG A 276 9.37 11.87 -10.94
N GLN A 277 8.83 12.76 -11.78
CA GLN A 277 8.77 12.57 -13.23
C GLN A 277 8.10 11.23 -13.61
N ALA A 278 6.98 10.91 -12.96
CA ALA A 278 6.29 9.63 -13.11
C ALA A 278 4.75 9.74 -13.04
N PHE A 279 4.08 8.78 -13.67
CA PHE A 279 2.65 8.53 -13.50
C PHE A 279 2.41 7.50 -12.40
N LEU A 280 1.37 7.73 -11.60
CA LEU A 280 0.83 6.76 -10.65
C LEU A 280 -0.15 5.84 -11.39
N VAL A 281 0.02 4.53 -11.24
CA VAL A 281 -0.83 3.54 -11.89
C VAL A 281 -1.51 2.65 -10.85
N GLN A 282 -2.78 2.36 -11.07
CA GLN A 282 -3.47 1.25 -10.45
C GLN A 282 -3.29 0.01 -11.33
N ASN A 283 -2.82 -1.08 -10.72
CA ASN A 283 -2.66 -2.36 -11.41
C ASN A 283 -3.73 -3.37 -10.97
N SER A 284 -3.82 -4.46 -11.72
CA SER A 284 -4.70 -5.61 -11.46
C SER A 284 -3.91 -6.84 -11.03
N TRP A 285 -2.83 -6.66 -10.29
CA TRP A 285 -1.98 -7.73 -9.73
C TRP A 285 -2.13 -7.89 -8.22
N GLY A 286 -3.29 -7.48 -7.71
CA GLY A 286 -3.64 -7.59 -6.30
C GLY A 286 -3.22 -6.39 -5.47
N PRO A 287 -3.72 -6.32 -4.22
CA PRO A 287 -3.47 -5.21 -3.31
C PRO A 287 -2.04 -5.18 -2.74
N TYR A 288 -1.19 -6.17 -3.07
CA TYR A 288 0.18 -6.27 -2.54
C TYR A 288 1.25 -5.87 -3.56
N TRP A 289 0.92 -5.84 -4.86
CA TRP A 289 1.87 -5.42 -5.87
C TRP A 289 2.27 -3.96 -5.63
N ALA A 290 3.58 -3.67 -5.64
CA ALA A 290 4.13 -2.36 -5.27
C ALA A 290 3.66 -1.81 -3.89
N GLY A 291 3.31 -2.71 -2.95
CA GLY A 291 2.98 -2.40 -1.56
C GLY A 291 1.48 -2.17 -1.29
N ASP A 292 0.74 -1.62 -2.23
CA ASP A 292 -0.68 -1.30 -2.06
C ASP A 292 -1.54 -1.48 -3.34
N GLY A 293 -0.99 -2.13 -4.38
CA GLY A 293 -1.60 -2.28 -5.69
C GLY A 293 -1.42 -1.07 -6.61
N TYR A 294 -0.67 -0.06 -6.18
CA TYR A 294 -0.32 1.13 -6.96
C TYR A 294 1.20 1.28 -7.10
N GLY A 295 1.64 1.66 -8.30
CA GLY A 295 3.06 1.81 -8.62
C GLY A 295 3.33 3.03 -9.49
N TRP A 296 4.61 3.36 -9.64
CA TRP A 296 5.05 4.50 -10.45
C TRP A 296 5.68 4.03 -11.75
N ILE A 297 5.32 4.66 -12.87
CA ILE A 297 5.96 4.46 -14.18
C ILE A 297 6.55 5.80 -14.63
N SER A 298 7.84 5.83 -14.95
CA SER A 298 8.48 7.09 -15.36
C SER A 298 7.88 7.65 -16.65
N TYR A 299 7.98 8.96 -16.83
CA TYR A 299 7.55 9.61 -18.07
C TYR A 299 8.32 9.08 -19.28
N ASP A 300 9.60 8.75 -19.11
CA ASP A 300 10.41 8.22 -20.20
C ASP A 300 10.08 6.76 -20.53
N ALA A 301 9.79 5.93 -19.52
CA ALA A 301 9.22 4.60 -19.73
C ALA A 301 7.88 4.69 -20.48
N THR A 302 7.02 5.63 -20.09
CA THR A 302 5.75 5.90 -20.78
C THR A 302 5.98 6.33 -22.22
N LYS A 303 6.99 7.15 -22.51
CA LYS A 303 7.32 7.51 -23.89
C LYS A 303 7.76 6.31 -24.73
N ALA A 304 8.52 5.40 -24.12
CA ALA A 304 9.10 4.25 -24.79
C ALA A 304 8.08 3.12 -25.04
N ASP A 305 7.20 2.85 -24.07
CA ASP A 305 6.46 1.58 -24.02
C ASP A 305 4.95 1.70 -24.07
N LEU A 306 4.38 2.89 -23.86
CA LEU A 306 2.94 3.08 -23.98
C LEU A 306 2.49 2.79 -25.43
N ARG A 307 1.50 1.92 -25.56
CA ARG A 307 0.88 1.52 -26.83
C ARG A 307 -0.46 2.20 -27.05
N ASN A 308 -1.25 2.37 -26.01
CA ASN A 308 -2.51 3.10 -26.08
C ASN A 308 -2.79 3.84 -24.76
N ALA A 309 -3.44 5.00 -24.85
CA ALA A 309 -4.00 5.73 -23.72
C ALA A 309 -5.37 6.27 -24.07
N SER A 310 -6.38 5.96 -23.26
CA SER A 310 -7.78 6.30 -23.53
C SER A 310 -8.53 6.77 -22.29
N VAL A 311 -9.54 7.60 -22.53
CA VAL A 311 -10.42 8.15 -21.50
C VAL A 311 -11.87 7.83 -21.80
N MET A 312 -12.60 7.53 -20.73
CA MET A 312 -14.02 7.25 -20.77
C MET A 312 -14.83 8.54 -20.52
N ARG A 313 -15.92 8.71 -21.27
CA ARG A 313 -16.89 9.79 -21.09
C ARG A 313 -18.22 9.19 -20.64
N THR A 314 -18.63 9.50 -19.42
CA THR A 314 -19.96 9.15 -18.91
C THR A 314 -20.87 10.37 -18.89
N PHE A 315 -22.04 10.24 -18.27
CA PHE A 315 -22.98 11.34 -18.08
C PHE A 315 -22.66 12.17 -16.82
N VAL A 316 -21.74 11.71 -15.98
CA VAL A 316 -21.25 12.43 -14.81
C VAL A 316 -19.92 13.09 -15.14
N LYS A 317 -19.79 14.36 -14.74
CA LYS A 317 -18.51 15.04 -14.74
C LYS A 317 -17.82 14.75 -13.40
N PRO A 318 -16.63 14.11 -13.40
CA PRO A 318 -15.93 13.82 -12.17
C PRO A 318 -15.51 15.12 -11.46
N PRO A 319 -15.41 15.10 -10.11
CA PRO A 319 -14.86 16.22 -9.37
C PRO A 319 -13.39 16.43 -9.74
N LYS A 320 -12.95 17.69 -9.76
CA LYS A 320 -11.53 17.98 -9.91
C LYS A 320 -10.80 17.58 -8.61
N PRO A 321 -9.74 16.76 -8.68
CA PRO A 321 -8.96 16.41 -7.49
C PRO A 321 -8.25 17.64 -6.91
N VAL A 322 -7.97 17.60 -5.62
CA VAL A 322 -7.11 18.58 -4.97
C VAL A 322 -5.67 18.32 -5.42
N PRO A 323 -4.93 19.33 -5.92
CA PRO A 323 -3.52 19.15 -6.25
C PRO A 323 -2.69 18.65 -5.06
N GLY A 324 -1.85 17.65 -5.31
CA GLY A 324 -1.06 16.97 -4.28
C GLY A 324 -1.16 15.45 -4.40
N LEU A 325 -0.41 14.77 -3.53
CA LEU A 325 -0.52 13.34 -3.30
C LEU A 325 -1.16 13.11 -1.94
N ASP A 326 -2.25 12.34 -1.93
CA ASP A 326 -2.91 11.89 -0.70
C ASP A 326 -2.36 10.52 -0.26
N ARG A 327 -1.73 9.77 -1.18
CA ARG A 327 -1.11 8.47 -0.94
C ARG A 327 0.28 8.56 -0.31
N PHE A 328 0.54 7.65 0.63
CA PHE A 328 1.87 7.36 1.16
C PHE A 328 2.39 6.06 0.51
N ASP A 329 3.60 6.09 -0.07
CA ASP A 329 4.26 4.85 -0.52
C ASP A 329 4.58 4.02 0.74
N HIS A 330 3.78 2.99 1.05
CA HIS A 330 3.87 2.25 2.32
C HIS A 330 5.11 1.35 2.46
N GLY A 331 6.12 1.45 1.59
CA GLY A 331 7.26 0.53 1.59
C GLY A 331 6.84 -0.93 1.34
N ASN A 332 7.79 -1.88 1.38
CA ASN A 332 7.56 -3.31 1.16
C ASN A 332 6.76 -4.00 2.29
N GLN A 333 5.84 -3.31 2.98
CA GLN A 333 5.19 -3.79 4.18
C GLN A 333 4.28 -5.00 3.90
N VAL A 334 4.64 -6.16 4.46
CA VAL A 334 3.81 -7.36 4.50
C VAL A 334 2.77 -7.16 5.61
N ALA A 335 1.52 -6.93 5.22
CA ALA A 335 0.42 -6.77 6.17
C ALA A 335 0.12 -8.11 6.88
N PHE A 336 0.11 -8.10 8.22
CA PHE A 336 -0.28 -9.24 9.05
C PHE A 336 -1.67 -9.00 9.64
N GLN A 337 -2.61 -9.93 9.45
CA GLN A 337 -3.91 -9.82 10.11
C GLN A 337 -3.76 -9.96 11.62
N GLY A 338 -4.21 -8.94 12.37
CA GLY A 338 -4.29 -8.97 13.83
C GLY A 338 -3.02 -8.55 14.58
N ASP A 339 -2.03 -7.94 13.91
CA ASP A 339 -0.83 -7.41 14.56
C ASP A 339 -0.45 -6.03 14.00
N ASP A 340 -1.13 -5.01 14.52
CA ASP A 340 -0.99 -3.62 14.06
C ASP A 340 0.37 -2.99 14.37
N CYS A 341 1.19 -3.62 15.21
CA CYS A 341 2.51 -3.08 15.58
C CYS A 341 3.65 -3.71 14.77
N SER A 342 3.45 -4.89 14.18
CA SER A 342 4.46 -5.51 13.31
C SER A 342 4.70 -4.70 12.03
N ASN A 343 5.92 -4.79 11.51
CA ASN A 343 6.33 -4.20 10.23
C ASN A 343 7.38 -5.12 9.58
N LEU A 344 6.93 -5.92 8.61
CA LEU A 344 7.76 -6.86 7.86
C LEU A 344 7.94 -6.35 6.45
N TYR A 345 9.11 -6.50 5.86
CA TYR A 345 9.39 -6.08 4.50
C TYR A 345 10.30 -7.04 3.75
N VAL A 346 10.13 -7.15 2.44
CA VAL A 346 11.02 -7.96 1.60
C VAL A 346 12.35 -7.22 1.42
N THR A 347 13.46 -7.85 1.80
CA THR A 347 14.81 -7.27 1.83
C THR A 347 15.68 -7.57 0.62
N GLU A 348 15.62 -8.78 0.05
CA GLU A 348 16.54 -9.29 -0.99
C GLU A 348 16.05 -10.66 -1.49
N ASP A 349 16.51 -11.16 -2.64
CA ASP A 349 16.21 -12.53 -3.11
C ASP A 349 17.33 -13.51 -2.69
N ALA A 350 16.95 -14.66 -2.15
CA ALA A 350 17.86 -15.79 -1.98
C ALA A 350 18.27 -16.38 -3.35
N PRO A 351 19.41 -17.10 -3.43
CA PRO A 351 19.76 -17.87 -4.62
C PRO A 351 18.60 -18.80 -5.02
N GLY A 352 18.03 -18.60 -6.20
CA GLY A 352 16.82 -19.29 -6.66
C GLY A 352 15.55 -18.44 -6.72
N GLY A 353 15.61 -17.14 -6.42
CA GLY A 353 14.50 -16.20 -6.61
C GLY A 353 13.46 -16.21 -5.50
N MET A 354 13.81 -16.70 -4.29
CA MET A 354 12.91 -16.68 -3.14
C MET A 354 13.07 -15.39 -2.33
N PRO A 355 11.99 -14.65 -2.03
CA PRO A 355 12.09 -13.39 -1.29
C PRO A 355 12.50 -13.61 0.17
N LEU A 356 13.47 -12.82 0.65
CA LEU A 356 13.89 -12.75 2.05
C LEU A 356 13.08 -11.70 2.80
N LEU A 357 12.49 -12.09 3.92
CA LEU A 357 11.78 -11.22 4.85
C LEU A 357 12.76 -10.60 5.86
N GLY A 358 12.69 -9.28 5.96
CA GLY A 358 13.32 -8.41 6.96
C GLY A 358 12.29 -7.62 7.76
N GLY A 359 12.73 -6.96 8.82
CA GLY A 359 11.89 -6.07 9.63
C GLY A 359 11.68 -6.56 11.06
N PHE A 360 10.50 -6.31 11.61
CA PHE A 360 10.20 -6.67 12.99
C PHE A 360 8.76 -7.13 13.22
N VAL A 361 8.61 -7.95 14.24
CA VAL A 361 7.30 -8.40 14.75
C VAL A 361 7.09 -7.98 16.20
N SER A 362 5.84 -7.77 16.60
CA SER A 362 5.49 -7.29 17.94
C SER A 362 5.75 -8.31 19.05
N SER A 363 5.76 -9.61 18.73
CA SER A 363 5.87 -10.66 19.75
C SER A 363 6.63 -11.90 19.26
N GLN A 364 7.13 -12.68 20.22
CA GLN A 364 7.70 -14.00 19.94
C GLN A 364 6.65 -14.98 19.39
N GLU A 365 5.38 -14.80 19.72
CA GLU A 365 4.30 -15.60 19.17
C GLU A 365 4.10 -15.31 17.68
N THR A 366 4.08 -14.03 17.30
CA THR A 366 4.02 -13.60 15.89
C THR A 366 5.22 -14.15 15.11
N LEU A 367 6.44 -14.11 15.68
CA LEU A 367 7.62 -14.69 15.03
C LEU A 367 7.49 -16.21 14.82
N LYS A 368 6.89 -16.93 15.77
CA LYS A 368 6.63 -18.37 15.63
C LYS A 368 5.60 -18.66 14.53
N LYS A 369 4.54 -17.85 14.45
CA LYS A 369 3.54 -17.94 13.37
C LYS A 369 4.21 -17.70 12.01
N LEU A 370 5.03 -16.66 11.90
CA LEU A 370 5.79 -16.35 10.69
C LEU A 370 6.71 -17.52 10.28
N ARG A 371 7.39 -18.16 11.23
CA ARG A 371 8.24 -19.35 10.99
C ARG A 371 7.48 -20.61 10.62
N ALA A 372 6.19 -20.69 10.89
CA ALA A 372 5.35 -21.80 10.45
C ALA A 372 4.84 -21.58 9.02
N GLU A 373 4.76 -20.32 8.58
CA GLU A 373 4.20 -19.91 7.29
C GLU A 373 5.27 -19.77 6.20
N PHE A 374 6.48 -19.33 6.56
CA PHE A 374 7.58 -19.13 5.60
C PHE A 374 8.75 -20.11 5.87
N PRO A 375 9.43 -20.60 4.81
CA PRO A 375 10.63 -21.40 4.94
C PRO A 375 11.71 -20.68 5.76
N PRO A 376 12.53 -21.40 6.58
CA PRO A 376 13.59 -20.79 7.37
C PRO A 376 14.57 -19.95 6.56
N GLU A 377 14.78 -20.32 5.30
CA GLU A 377 15.68 -19.62 4.36
C GLU A 377 15.17 -18.22 4.02
N GLN A 378 13.86 -17.99 4.09
CA GLN A 378 13.22 -16.69 3.81
C GLN A 378 13.21 -15.76 5.04
N ILE A 379 13.37 -16.27 6.26
CA ILE A 379 13.27 -15.47 7.50
C ILE A 379 14.66 -15.20 8.07
N GLN A 380 15.41 -14.28 7.44
CA GLN A 380 16.79 -14.01 7.87
C GLN A 380 16.94 -12.81 8.82
N LYS A 381 16.12 -11.76 8.70
CA LYS A 381 16.36 -10.48 9.40
C LYS A 381 15.13 -9.96 10.14
N ILE A 382 14.40 -10.86 10.83
CA ILE A 382 13.23 -10.47 11.63
C ILE A 382 13.60 -10.30 13.09
N ALA A 383 13.44 -9.09 13.61
CA ALA A 383 13.62 -8.78 15.02
C ALA A 383 12.29 -8.82 15.78
N VAL A 384 12.33 -9.13 17.08
CA VAL A 384 11.15 -8.95 17.94
C VAL A 384 11.21 -7.57 18.58
N ARG A 385 10.18 -6.76 18.36
CA ARG A 385 10.04 -5.38 18.84
C ARG A 385 8.65 -5.23 19.47
N PRO A 386 8.48 -5.54 20.76
CA PRO A 386 7.23 -5.29 21.46
C PRO A 386 6.90 -3.80 21.54
N TRP A 387 5.64 -3.51 21.85
CA TRP A 387 5.21 -2.17 22.26
C TRP A 387 6.03 -1.72 23.49
N PRO A 388 6.48 -0.45 23.59
CA PRO A 388 6.22 0.67 22.65
C PRO A 388 7.22 0.79 21.48
N VAL A 389 8.25 -0.06 21.44
CA VAL A 389 9.34 0.06 20.46
C VAL A 389 8.86 -0.13 19.01
N CYS A 390 7.99 -1.10 18.75
CA CYS A 390 7.44 -1.25 17.40
C CYS A 390 6.68 -0.02 16.93
N GLU A 391 5.90 0.60 17.81
CA GLU A 391 5.07 1.74 17.45
C GLU A 391 5.90 2.97 17.13
N VAL A 392 6.97 3.22 17.89
CA VAL A 392 7.86 4.34 17.58
C VAL A 392 8.61 4.11 16.27
N LEU A 393 9.02 2.87 15.97
CA LEU A 393 9.66 2.52 14.70
C LEU A 393 8.70 2.75 13.53
N LYS A 394 7.42 2.36 13.67
CA LYS A 394 6.39 2.63 12.64
C LYS A 394 6.09 4.13 12.51
N THR A 395 5.95 4.83 13.63
CA THR A 395 5.68 6.27 13.65
C THR A 395 6.81 7.07 13.00
N LEU A 396 8.06 6.61 13.14
CA LEU A 396 9.25 7.25 12.59
C LEU A 396 9.77 6.60 11.29
N ASP A 397 8.99 5.75 10.62
CA ASP A 397 9.43 5.01 9.43
C ASP A 397 10.05 5.93 8.36
N ARG A 398 9.36 7.04 8.05
CA ARG A 398 9.89 8.08 7.15
C ARG A 398 11.13 8.80 7.72
N PRO A 399 11.10 9.44 8.91
CA PRO A 399 12.28 10.05 9.50
C PRO A 399 13.52 9.14 9.61
N LEU A 400 13.33 7.83 9.76
CA LEU A 400 14.41 6.84 9.82
C LEU A 400 15.01 6.49 8.45
N ALA A 401 14.24 6.67 7.38
CA ALA A 401 14.63 6.42 5.98
C ALA A 401 15.37 7.61 5.34
N GLU A 402 15.32 8.79 5.95
CA GLU A 402 16.00 9.98 5.44
C GLU A 402 17.54 9.79 5.40
N PRO A 403 18.23 10.18 4.31
CA PRO A 403 19.66 9.91 4.13
C PRO A 403 20.51 10.70 5.13
N SER A 404 20.12 11.94 5.46
CA SER A 404 20.75 12.75 6.49
C SER A 404 20.01 12.61 7.81
N ARG A 405 20.54 11.78 8.70
CA ARG A 405 19.91 11.48 9.98
C ARG A 405 20.90 11.60 11.12
N PRO A 406 20.43 11.88 12.36
CA PRO A 406 21.27 11.73 13.52
C PRO A 406 21.78 10.29 13.61
N SER A 407 22.86 10.09 14.36
CA SER A 407 23.31 8.75 14.75
C SER A 407 23.41 8.65 16.26
N ILE A 408 23.17 7.46 16.78
CA ILE A 408 23.25 7.16 18.21
C ILE A 408 24.03 5.86 18.41
N ARG A 409 24.92 5.84 19.40
CA ARG A 409 25.76 4.68 19.73
C ARG A 409 25.99 4.57 21.22
N LEU A 410 25.84 3.37 21.77
CA LEU A 410 26.23 3.10 23.16
C LEU A 410 27.76 3.11 23.30
N LEU A 411 28.24 3.75 24.36
CA LEU A 411 29.68 3.71 24.68
C LEU A 411 30.13 2.31 25.11
N GLY A 412 29.23 1.52 25.71
CA GLY A 412 29.48 0.12 26.06
C GLY A 412 29.44 -0.86 24.88
N GLY A 413 29.01 -0.42 23.69
CA GLY A 413 29.02 -1.23 22.46
C GLY A 413 27.99 -2.36 22.36
N ARG A 414 27.25 -2.67 23.44
CA ARG A 414 26.22 -3.72 23.49
C ARG A 414 24.85 -3.14 23.83
N SER A 415 23.81 -3.52 23.10
CA SER A 415 22.42 -3.09 23.35
C SER A 415 21.62 -4.04 24.26
N ASP A 416 22.23 -5.16 24.65
CA ASP A 416 21.69 -6.13 25.61
C ASP A 416 22.31 -5.84 26.98
N LEU A 417 21.56 -5.25 27.90
CA LEU A 417 22.05 -4.67 29.15
C LEU A 417 21.43 -5.36 30.38
N ALA A 418 22.21 -5.51 31.44
CA ALA A 418 21.75 -6.00 32.74
C ALA A 418 21.51 -4.83 33.71
N TYR A 419 20.77 -5.09 34.79
CA TYR A 419 20.63 -4.11 35.87
C TYR A 419 22.00 -3.69 36.42
N GLY A 420 22.18 -2.38 36.62
CA GLY A 420 23.45 -1.79 37.04
C GLY A 420 24.40 -1.42 35.89
N ASP A 421 24.15 -1.86 34.65
CA ASP A 421 24.95 -1.47 33.50
C ASP A 421 24.82 0.04 33.21
N SER A 422 25.88 0.62 32.64
CA SER A 422 25.89 2.04 32.25
C SER A 422 25.10 2.26 30.96
N LEU A 423 24.12 3.16 31.00
CA LEU A 423 23.39 3.61 29.80
C LEU A 423 24.01 4.91 29.25
N ALA A 424 25.32 4.87 29.01
CA ALA A 424 26.03 6.01 28.43
C ALA A 424 26.09 5.89 26.91
N PHE A 425 25.77 6.99 26.21
CA PHE A 425 25.66 6.99 24.75
C PHE A 425 26.15 8.30 24.14
N GLU A 426 26.48 8.20 22.86
CA GLU A 426 26.90 9.28 21.99
C GLU A 426 25.81 9.54 20.95
N VAL A 427 25.51 10.81 20.71
CA VAL A 427 24.62 11.25 19.63
C VAL A 427 25.38 12.21 18.72
N THR A 428 25.33 11.98 17.42
CA THR A 428 25.84 12.91 16.42
C THR A 428 24.67 13.50 15.63
N ALA A 429 24.64 14.82 15.52
CA ALA A 429 23.63 15.55 14.75
C ALA A 429 23.70 15.23 13.24
N PRO A 430 22.59 15.38 12.50
CA PRO A 430 22.58 15.22 11.04
C PRO A 430 23.42 16.31 10.34
N ASP A 431 23.50 16.28 9.01
CA ASP A 431 24.26 17.27 8.21
C ASP A 431 23.59 18.65 8.09
N PHE A 432 22.55 18.91 8.89
CA PHE A 432 21.86 20.20 8.98
C PHE A 432 21.75 20.71 10.42
N ALA A 433 21.59 22.02 10.57
CA ALA A 433 21.36 22.66 11.86
C ALA A 433 19.96 22.28 12.39
N SER A 434 19.89 21.65 13.56
CA SER A 434 18.69 20.96 14.01
C SER A 434 18.33 21.24 15.47
N PHE A 435 17.07 21.07 15.80
CA PHE A 435 16.58 20.99 17.18
C PHE A 435 16.48 19.51 17.55
N LEU A 436 17.20 19.11 18.61
CA LEU A 436 17.25 17.71 19.05
C LEU A 436 16.26 17.42 20.18
N TYR A 437 15.61 16.27 20.07
CA TYR A 437 14.82 15.64 21.13
C TYR A 437 15.41 14.26 21.37
N ILE A 438 15.73 13.94 22.62
CA ILE A 438 16.24 12.62 23.00
C ILE A 438 15.30 12.06 24.03
N VAL A 439 14.65 10.95 23.68
CA VAL A 439 13.57 10.35 24.45
C VAL A 439 13.90 8.90 24.73
N TYR A 440 13.64 8.44 25.94
CA TYR A 440 13.82 7.06 26.34
C TYR A 440 12.47 6.44 26.66
N LEU A 441 12.14 5.38 25.90
CA LEU A 441 10.91 4.61 26.02
C LEU A 441 11.22 3.31 26.77
N GLN A 442 10.61 3.14 27.93
CA GLN A 442 10.82 1.99 28.80
C GLN A 442 9.79 0.88 28.56
N ALA A 443 10.11 -0.33 29.02
CA ALA A 443 9.29 -1.51 28.75
C ALA A 443 7.92 -1.51 29.45
N ASP A 444 7.77 -0.70 30.50
CA ASP A 444 6.50 -0.48 31.21
C ASP A 444 5.65 0.65 30.63
N GLY A 445 6.10 1.27 29.54
CA GLY A 445 5.43 2.39 28.89
C GLY A 445 5.80 3.77 29.46
N THR A 446 6.74 3.84 30.41
CA THR A 446 7.27 5.11 30.90
C THR A 446 8.09 5.81 29.82
N VAL A 447 7.93 7.14 29.73
CA VAL A 447 8.70 7.99 28.80
C VAL A 447 9.56 8.96 29.58
N VAL A 448 10.87 8.96 29.30
CA VAL A 448 11.83 9.85 29.93
C VAL A 448 12.42 10.80 28.90
N ASN A 449 12.32 12.10 29.17
CA ASN A 449 13.03 13.12 28.41
C ASN A 449 14.50 13.15 28.85
N LEU A 450 15.41 12.74 27.96
CA LEU A 450 16.86 12.73 28.21
C LEU A 450 17.55 14.02 27.75
N LEU A 451 16.83 14.91 27.05
CA LEU A 451 17.33 16.24 26.66
C LEU A 451 16.29 17.34 26.95
N PRO A 452 16.06 17.68 28.23
CA PRO A 452 15.16 18.77 28.60
C PRO A 452 15.68 20.12 28.11
N ARG A 453 14.79 21.04 27.70
CA ARG A 453 15.22 22.39 27.32
C ARG A 453 15.76 23.17 28.53
N ARG A 454 16.82 23.96 28.32
CA ARG A 454 17.51 24.73 29.38
C ARG A 454 17.01 26.18 29.55
N GLY A 455 15.97 26.57 28.81
CA GLY A 455 15.44 27.93 28.78
C GLY A 455 14.03 27.99 28.18
N PRO A 456 13.53 29.21 27.86
CA PRO A 456 12.20 29.38 27.28
C PRO A 456 12.08 28.82 25.86
N VAL A 457 13.22 28.63 25.16
CA VAL A 457 13.30 28.08 23.81
C VAL A 457 14.41 27.04 23.77
N ARG A 458 14.20 25.97 23.02
CA ARG A 458 15.23 24.95 22.75
C ARG A 458 16.33 25.53 21.88
N GLU A 459 17.58 25.24 22.20
CA GLU A 459 18.73 25.68 21.42
C GLU A 459 18.93 24.78 20.19
N GLN A 460 19.31 25.41 19.07
CA GLN A 460 19.66 24.70 17.84
C GLN A 460 21.10 24.20 17.92
N VAL A 461 21.33 22.95 17.50
CA VAL A 461 22.67 22.35 17.40
C VAL A 461 23.25 22.51 16.00
N ARG A 462 24.58 22.48 15.89
CA ARG A 462 25.26 22.54 14.59
C ARG A 462 25.24 21.18 13.90
N PHE A 463 25.37 21.21 12.58
CA PHE A 463 25.48 20.00 11.77
C PHE A 463 26.70 19.16 12.18
N GLY A 464 26.53 17.84 12.24
CA GLY A 464 27.59 16.89 12.57
C GLY A 464 28.19 17.00 13.98
N GLU A 465 27.62 17.83 14.86
CA GLU A 465 28.11 17.99 16.23
C GLU A 465 27.81 16.72 17.05
N THR A 466 28.77 16.31 17.89
CA THR A 466 28.68 15.08 18.69
C THR A 466 28.54 15.41 20.19
N PHE A 467 27.61 14.74 20.84
CA PHE A 467 27.25 14.93 22.24
C PHE A 467 27.32 13.61 23.01
N LEU A 468 27.81 13.67 24.25
CA LEU A 468 27.86 12.52 25.17
C LEU A 468 26.82 12.69 26.27
N TYR A 469 26.12 11.60 26.58
CA TYR A 469 25.07 11.53 27.59
C TYR A 469 25.27 10.33 28.51
N GLY A 470 24.88 10.46 29.78
CA GLY A 470 24.78 9.35 30.73
C GLY A 470 26.10 8.84 31.32
N ASP A 471 27.26 9.41 30.98
CA ASP A 471 28.58 8.93 31.45
C ASP A 471 28.96 9.38 32.87
N GLY A 472 28.23 10.34 33.45
CA GLY A 472 28.54 10.91 34.77
C GLY A 472 29.85 11.70 34.82
N ARG A 473 30.46 12.07 33.68
CA ARG A 473 31.74 12.80 33.63
C ARG A 473 31.52 14.25 33.25
N GLN A 474 32.47 15.12 33.64
CA GLN A 474 32.43 16.55 33.30
C GLN A 474 31.09 17.23 33.65
N GLY A 475 30.47 16.85 34.77
CA GLY A 475 29.20 17.41 35.23
C GLY A 475 27.95 16.89 34.51
N ARG A 476 28.09 15.93 33.57
CA ARG A 476 26.95 15.28 32.91
C ARG A 476 26.23 14.32 33.84
N GLN A 477 24.95 14.06 33.54
CA GLN A 477 24.15 13.07 34.25
C GLN A 477 24.71 11.65 34.07
N LYS A 478 24.53 10.80 35.07
CA LYS A 478 24.87 9.37 35.01
C LYS A 478 23.59 8.57 34.83
N TYR A 479 23.53 7.73 33.80
CA TYR A 479 22.40 6.83 33.57
C TYR A 479 22.81 5.40 33.88
N THR A 480 21.97 4.70 34.62
CA THR A 480 22.21 3.31 35.04
C THR A 480 20.94 2.52 34.83
N VAL A 481 21.08 1.35 34.20
CA VAL A 481 19.96 0.46 33.90
C VAL A 481 19.36 -0.08 35.19
N SER A 482 18.04 -0.01 35.31
CA SER A 482 17.26 -0.51 36.44
C SER A 482 16.03 -1.27 35.93
N PRO A 483 15.27 -1.96 36.80
CA PRO A 483 13.96 -2.48 36.43
C PRO A 483 13.07 -1.39 35.78
N PRO A 484 12.14 -1.77 34.88
CA PRO A 484 11.78 -3.15 34.47
C PRO A 484 12.70 -3.77 33.42
N ALA A 485 12.72 -5.11 33.35
CA ALA A 485 13.30 -5.83 32.22
C ALA A 485 12.35 -5.82 31.03
N GLY A 486 12.88 -5.74 29.82
CA GLY A 486 12.07 -5.76 28.61
C GLY A 486 12.72 -5.10 27.41
N SER A 487 11.90 -4.77 26.42
CA SER A 487 12.31 -4.11 25.19
C SER A 487 12.13 -2.61 25.32
N GLU A 488 13.20 -1.86 25.13
CA GLU A 488 13.23 -0.41 25.34
C GLU A 488 13.89 0.28 24.14
N ALA A 489 13.80 1.61 24.07
CA ALA A 489 14.43 2.36 22.99
C ALA A 489 14.86 3.76 23.41
N ILE A 490 16.03 4.19 22.94
CA ILE A 490 16.40 5.62 22.91
C ILE A 490 16.13 6.14 21.51
N VAL A 491 15.32 7.19 21.44
CA VAL A 491 14.84 7.83 20.22
C VAL A 491 15.46 9.21 20.14
N VAL A 492 16.17 9.47 19.04
CA VAL A 492 16.72 10.79 18.71
C VAL A 492 15.94 11.34 17.54
N ILE A 493 15.32 12.50 17.73
CA ILE A 493 14.59 13.22 16.67
C ILE A 493 15.35 14.53 16.41
N ALA A 494 15.63 14.81 15.15
CA ALA A 494 16.24 16.04 14.68
C ALA A 494 15.29 16.75 13.71
N ALA A 495 14.97 18.01 13.99
CA ALA A 495 14.05 18.79 13.16
C ALA A 495 14.65 20.16 12.79
N HIS A 496 14.33 20.68 11.61
CA HIS A 496 14.75 22.02 11.17
C HIS A 496 14.12 23.17 11.98
N SER A 497 13.00 22.90 12.65
CA SER A 497 12.30 23.83 13.55
C SER A 497 11.79 23.09 14.78
N PRO A 498 11.52 23.78 15.91
CA PRO A 498 10.91 23.16 17.08
C PRO A 498 9.59 22.46 16.74
N ILE A 499 9.27 21.38 17.45
CA ILE A 499 8.05 20.58 17.28
C ILE A 499 7.11 20.99 18.41
N ASP A 500 6.09 21.79 18.10
CA ASP A 500 5.28 22.46 19.12
C ASP A 500 4.56 21.45 20.02
N GLN A 501 4.11 20.33 19.44
CA GLN A 501 3.49 19.24 20.19
C GLN A 501 4.42 18.62 21.24
N LEU A 502 5.73 18.52 20.96
CA LEU A 502 6.71 18.01 21.93
C LEU A 502 7.14 19.10 22.92
N GLU A 503 7.25 20.34 22.48
CA GLU A 503 7.55 21.48 23.35
C GLU A 503 6.46 21.74 24.38
N ALA A 504 5.20 21.50 24.02
CA ALA A 504 4.05 21.59 24.93
C ALA A 504 4.13 20.56 26.06
N LEU A 505 4.68 19.36 25.82
CA LEU A 505 4.85 18.33 26.84
C LEU A 505 5.82 18.76 27.96
N GLU A 506 6.75 19.67 27.69
CA GLU A 506 7.73 20.17 28.66
C GLU A 506 7.25 21.40 29.44
N ALA A 507 6.07 21.96 29.11
CA ALA A 507 5.61 23.25 29.64
C ALA A 507 5.34 23.28 31.16
N SER A 508 5.27 22.13 31.82
CA SER A 508 5.07 22.01 33.27
C SER A 508 6.32 22.31 34.12
N GLY A 509 7.47 22.60 33.51
CA GLY A 509 8.66 23.12 34.19
C GLY A 509 9.50 22.07 34.95
N GLY A 510 9.10 20.81 34.97
CA GLY A 510 9.82 19.71 35.62
C GLY A 510 10.94 19.08 34.78
N GLY A 511 11.13 19.52 33.53
CA GLY A 511 12.12 18.94 32.61
C GLY A 511 11.77 17.53 32.11
N GLN A 512 10.60 16.99 32.47
CA GLN A 512 10.04 15.75 31.95
C GLN A 512 8.77 16.02 31.16
N PHE A 513 8.41 15.08 30.27
CA PHE A 513 7.15 15.18 29.53
C PHE A 513 5.98 14.90 30.48
N SER A 514 4.99 15.79 30.47
CA SER A 514 3.80 15.68 31.30
C SER A 514 2.54 15.72 30.44
N MET A 515 1.53 14.95 30.85
CA MET A 515 0.20 15.07 30.28
C MET A 515 -0.47 16.38 30.74
N PRO A 516 -1.28 17.03 29.89
CA PRO A 516 -2.07 18.18 30.29
C PRO A 516 -3.07 17.79 31.39
N VAL A 517 -3.34 18.72 32.30
CA VAL A 517 -4.25 18.50 33.42
C VAL A 517 -5.64 18.16 32.88
N SER A 518 -6.15 16.96 33.20
CA SER A 518 -7.52 16.60 32.84
C SER A 518 -8.53 17.45 33.64
N ALA A 519 -9.78 17.54 33.19
CA ALA A 519 -10.85 18.23 33.92
C ALA A 519 -11.09 17.66 35.34
N GLU A 520 -10.55 16.47 35.62
CA GLU A 520 -10.62 15.76 36.90
C GLU A 520 -9.39 16.00 37.81
N GLY A 521 -8.45 16.87 37.40
CA GLY A 521 -7.38 17.37 38.25
C GLY A 521 -6.15 16.47 38.40
N GLN A 522 -6.00 15.43 37.58
CA GLN A 522 -4.79 14.60 37.59
C GLN A 522 -3.81 15.07 36.51
N SER A 523 -2.63 15.53 36.93
CA SER A 523 -1.45 15.70 36.07
C SER A 523 -0.48 14.55 36.32
N GLY A 524 -0.13 13.79 35.29
CA GLY A 524 0.84 12.70 35.36
C GLY A 524 2.02 12.90 34.39
N LEU A 525 3.10 12.15 34.58
CA LEU A 525 4.15 12.00 33.58
C LEU A 525 3.55 11.39 32.31
N ALA A 526 4.02 11.79 31.13
CA ALA A 526 3.56 11.24 29.86
C ALA A 526 3.90 9.75 29.77
N ASP A 527 2.90 8.94 29.44
CA ASP A 527 3.10 7.56 29.02
C ASP A 527 3.41 7.50 27.52
N ASP A 528 3.82 6.32 27.07
CA ASP A 528 4.17 6.02 25.69
C ASP A 528 3.06 6.35 24.70
N ARG A 529 1.81 6.00 25.02
CA ARG A 529 0.63 6.26 24.16
C ARG A 529 0.40 7.75 23.96
N PHE A 530 0.49 8.53 25.03
CA PHE A 530 0.32 9.97 24.96
C PHE A 530 1.47 10.62 24.19
N PHE A 531 2.71 10.23 24.51
CA PHE A 531 3.89 10.72 23.80
C PHE A 531 3.84 10.40 22.30
N LEU A 532 3.51 9.16 21.93
CA LEU A 532 3.42 8.73 20.53
C LEU A 532 2.30 9.45 19.78
N THR A 533 1.18 9.74 20.44
CA THR A 533 0.12 10.58 19.88
C THR A 533 0.60 12.00 19.61
N ALA A 534 1.27 12.62 20.58
CA ALA A 534 1.84 13.96 20.43
C ALA A 534 2.93 14.00 19.34
N LEU A 535 3.77 12.96 19.28
CA LEU A 535 4.77 12.81 18.23
C LEU A 535 4.12 12.76 16.85
N ARG A 536 3.11 11.90 16.63
CA ARG A 536 2.39 11.83 15.34
C ARG A 536 1.77 13.18 14.96
N ALA A 537 1.14 13.87 15.91
CA ALA A 537 0.61 15.20 15.69
C ALA A 537 1.71 16.18 15.28
N GLY A 538 2.87 16.14 15.96
CA GLY A 538 4.02 17.00 15.66
C GLY A 538 4.71 16.70 14.32
N LEU A 539 4.68 15.44 13.88
CA LEU A 539 5.15 15.05 12.54
C LEU A 539 4.21 15.52 11.43
N ALA A 540 2.89 15.55 11.70
CA ALA A 540 1.87 15.99 10.74
C ALA A 540 1.70 17.53 10.71
N GLU A 541 2.15 18.21 11.75
CA GLU A 541 2.02 19.65 11.93
C GLU A 541 2.69 20.45 10.81
N ARG A 542 1.93 21.37 10.22
CA ARG A 542 2.43 22.39 9.30
C ARG A 542 2.40 23.74 10.00
N PRO A 543 3.54 24.27 10.46
CA PRO A 543 3.58 25.55 11.18
C PRO A 543 3.19 26.75 10.29
N ASP A 544 3.19 26.59 8.96
CA ASP A 544 2.73 27.59 7.99
C ASP A 544 2.16 26.86 6.76
N GLU A 545 0.87 27.07 6.46
CA GLU A 545 0.18 26.44 5.32
C GLU A 545 0.79 26.81 3.95
N THR A 546 1.59 27.88 3.90
CA THR A 546 2.26 28.37 2.69
C THR A 546 3.70 27.88 2.52
N ARG A 547 4.25 27.14 3.49
CA ARG A 547 5.64 26.65 3.47
C ARG A 547 5.72 25.15 3.20
N LEU A 548 6.91 24.74 2.76
CA LEU A 548 7.25 23.34 2.59
C LEU A 548 7.07 22.56 3.91
N PRO A 549 6.71 21.27 3.85
CA PRO A 549 6.63 20.41 5.03
C PRO A 549 7.91 20.45 5.86
N ARG A 550 7.77 20.34 7.20
CA ARG A 550 8.92 20.31 8.13
C ARG A 550 9.80 19.10 7.81
N GLU A 551 11.10 19.34 7.63
CA GLU A 551 12.10 18.27 7.53
C GLU A 551 12.44 17.75 8.93
N ILE A 552 12.16 16.46 9.16
CA ILE A 552 12.36 15.75 10.42
C ILE A 552 13.05 14.42 10.10
N THR A 553 14.16 14.16 10.78
CA THR A 553 14.94 12.93 10.63
C THR A 553 15.17 12.32 12.01
N ALA A 554 15.39 11.00 12.07
CA ALA A 554 15.45 10.31 13.35
C ALA A 554 16.46 9.16 13.38
N ALA A 555 16.80 8.75 14.59
CA ALA A 555 17.52 7.52 14.87
C ALA A 555 16.92 6.84 16.10
N VAL A 556 16.80 5.51 16.04
CA VAL A 556 16.29 4.71 17.16
C VAL A 556 17.34 3.67 17.52
N LEU A 557 17.76 3.69 18.78
CA LEU A 557 18.59 2.67 19.39
C LEU A 557 17.69 1.73 20.21
N HIS A 558 17.48 0.52 19.70
CA HIS A 558 16.79 -0.53 20.45
C HIS A 558 17.69 -1.10 21.56
N LEU A 559 17.08 -1.35 22.72
CA LEU A 559 17.71 -1.91 23.91
C LEU A 559 16.93 -3.12 24.39
N THR A 560 17.65 -4.13 24.89
CA THR A 560 17.07 -5.27 25.59
C THR A 560 17.59 -5.26 27.02
N ILE A 561 16.71 -5.01 27.98
CA ILE A 561 17.05 -5.02 29.40
C ILE A 561 16.73 -6.40 29.97
N ARG A 562 17.73 -7.04 30.58
CA ARG A 562 17.57 -8.32 31.26
C ARG A 562 17.46 -8.12 32.76
N GLY A 563 16.52 -8.84 33.35
CA GLY A 563 16.51 -9.07 34.78
C GLY A 563 17.65 -10.01 35.18
N GLU A 564 17.93 -10.07 36.48
CA GLU A 564 18.84 -11.05 37.08
C GLU A 564 18.42 -12.50 36.81
#